data_AF-A0A9P7B1B9-F1
#
_entry.id   AF-A0A9P7B1B9-F1
#
_cell.length_a   1.000
_cell.length_b   1.000
_cell.length_c   1.000
_cell.angle_alpha   90.00
_cell.angle_beta   90.00
_cell.angle_gamma   90.00
#
_symmetry.space_group_name_H-M   'P 1'
#
loop_
_entity.id
_entity.type
_entity.pdbx_description
1 polymer ?
#
loop_
_entity_poly.entity_id
_entity_poly.type
_entity_poly.pdbx_seq_one_letter_code
_entity_poly.pdbx_strand_id
1 'polypeptide(L)'
;KVKGRKGALKAFNALPLDLVLDICSYLDPADLYVLSNTSKVFRAVVTGPSSAQLWIDARARVGLPELELPMTDLQYAAHLFGRGCQFCKRKNAGKPEVYFRARICSACLKSHFVSPETAKGRDAVRKILPREHVGTIPLATSTNPLTREGRLVYLPQLLKLDKELQDAFPEANYTECIFLDAILGRRYAWREVENPTTPFQKWVVQEWKPARDARFAVRR
;
A
#
# COMPACT_ATOMS: atom_id res chain seq x y z
N LYS A 1 17.09 14.84 28.50
CA LYS A 1 18.17 14.44 27.55
C LYS A 1 19.06 13.41 28.25
N VAL A 2 18.94 12.12 27.93
CA VAL A 2 19.88 11.10 28.41
C VAL A 2 21.19 11.30 27.65
N LYS A 3 22.29 11.65 28.32
CA LYS A 3 23.62 11.71 27.71
C LYS A 3 24.06 10.28 27.43
N GLY A 4 23.94 9.82 26.19
CA GLY A 4 24.46 8.51 25.78
C GLY A 4 25.97 8.40 26.07
N ARG A 5 26.41 7.27 26.62
CA ARG A 5 27.86 6.97 26.78
C ARG A 5 28.52 7.03 25.41
N LYS A 6 29.36 8.06 25.19
CA LYS A 6 30.15 8.19 23.96
C LYS A 6 31.07 6.96 23.86
N GLY A 7 30.84 6.09 22.88
CA GLY A 7 31.73 4.95 22.56
C GLY A 7 31.08 3.57 22.44
N ALA A 8 29.96 3.29 23.12
CA ALA A 8 29.35 1.95 23.12
C ALA A 8 28.89 1.48 21.72
N LEU A 9 28.31 2.40 20.93
CA LEU A 9 27.92 2.14 19.53
C LEU A 9 29.12 1.90 18.61
N LYS A 10 30.31 2.41 18.95
CA LYS A 10 31.53 2.19 18.14
C LYS A 10 31.99 0.75 18.24
N ALA A 11 31.93 0.16 19.44
CA ALA A 11 32.21 -1.26 19.64
C ALA A 11 31.19 -2.14 18.92
N PHE A 12 29.91 -1.77 18.97
CA PHE A 12 28.86 -2.50 18.28
C PHE A 12 29.03 -2.49 16.75
N ASN A 13 29.37 -1.33 16.17
CA ASN A 13 29.64 -1.20 14.74
C ASN A 13 30.89 -1.97 14.27
N ALA A 14 31.74 -2.43 15.20
CA ALA A 14 32.91 -3.25 14.89
C ALA A 14 32.61 -4.76 14.93
N LEU A 15 31.40 -5.16 15.32
CA LEU A 15 30.99 -6.57 15.30
C LEU A 15 30.78 -7.04 13.85
N PRO A 16 31.16 -8.29 13.52
CA PRO A 16 30.72 -8.96 12.31
C PRO A 16 29.20 -8.95 12.18
N LEU A 17 28.70 -8.80 10.95
CA LEU A 17 27.27 -8.75 10.66
C LEU A 17 26.52 -9.98 11.22
N ASP A 18 27.12 -11.16 11.14
CA ASP A 18 26.50 -12.41 11.61
C ASP A 18 26.21 -12.39 13.11
N LEU A 19 27.12 -11.84 13.92
CA LEU A 19 26.89 -11.68 15.37
C LEU A 19 25.78 -10.67 15.66
N VAL A 20 25.67 -9.62 14.85
CA VAL A 20 24.60 -8.64 14.98
C VAL A 20 23.25 -9.27 14.63
N LEU A 21 23.20 -10.08 13.56
CA LEU A 21 22.01 -10.83 13.17
C LEU A 21 21.62 -11.87 14.23
N ASP A 22 22.59 -12.58 14.80
CA ASP A 22 22.36 -13.53 15.89
C ASP A 22 21.75 -12.85 17.12
N ILE A 23 22.29 -11.70 17.55
CA ILE A 23 21.69 -10.90 18.63
C ILE A 23 20.26 -10.47 18.27
N CYS A 24 20.05 -10.00 17.04
CA CYS A 24 18.71 -9.60 16.58
C CYS A 24 17.74 -10.79 16.49
N SER A 25 18.25 -12.01 16.30
CA SER A 25 17.43 -13.23 16.16
C SER A 25 16.61 -13.54 17.41
N TYR A 26 16.97 -12.98 18.57
CA TYR A 26 16.23 -13.11 19.82
C TYR A 26 15.13 -12.05 20.00
N LEU A 27 14.97 -11.11 19.06
CA LEU A 27 14.03 -9.99 19.17
C LEU A 27 12.70 -10.27 18.47
N ASP A 28 11.61 -9.84 19.06
CA ASP A 28 10.30 -9.91 18.43
C ASP A 28 10.11 -8.81 17.37
N PRO A 29 9.11 -8.93 16.47
CA PRO A 29 8.91 -7.96 15.40
C PRO A 29 8.70 -6.52 15.91
N ALA A 30 8.10 -6.36 17.09
CA ALA A 30 7.93 -5.06 17.76
C ALA A 30 9.28 -4.44 18.12
N ASP A 31 10.19 -5.23 18.69
CA ASP A 31 11.52 -4.79 19.11
C ASP A 31 12.42 -4.52 17.90
N LEU A 32 12.38 -5.37 16.88
CA LEU A 32 13.07 -5.13 15.60
C LEU A 32 12.60 -3.81 14.96
N TYR A 33 11.29 -3.54 14.99
CA TYR A 33 10.75 -2.27 14.52
C TYR A 33 11.29 -1.10 15.36
N VAL A 34 11.24 -1.16 16.69
CA VAL A 34 11.78 -0.09 17.55
C VAL A 34 13.27 0.12 17.28
N LEU A 35 14.05 -0.96 17.23
CA LEU A 35 15.48 -0.95 16.96
C LEU A 35 15.80 -0.24 15.63
N SER A 36 15.04 -0.55 14.57
CA SER A 36 15.17 0.09 13.24
C SER A 36 14.95 1.61 13.26
N ASN A 37 14.23 2.14 14.24
CA ASN A 37 13.92 3.57 14.37
C ASN A 37 14.93 4.30 15.27
N THR A 38 15.81 3.58 15.98
CA THR A 38 16.80 4.19 16.88
C THR A 38 18.17 4.42 16.24
N SER A 39 18.55 3.62 15.23
CA SER A 39 19.84 3.69 14.56
C SER A 39 19.75 3.36 13.08
N LYS A 40 20.44 4.14 12.25
CA LYS A 40 20.58 3.86 10.81
C LYS A 40 21.32 2.56 10.54
N VAL A 41 22.28 2.19 11.39
CA VAL A 41 23.04 0.94 11.27
C VAL A 41 22.12 -0.25 11.50
N PHE A 42 21.39 -0.25 12.62
CA PHE A 42 20.43 -1.32 12.90
C PHE A 42 19.33 -1.38 11.86
N ARG A 43 18.84 -0.23 11.38
CA ARG A 43 17.89 -0.20 10.26
C ARG A 43 18.44 -0.94 9.05
N ALA A 44 19.68 -0.65 8.65
CA ALA A 44 20.31 -1.32 7.50
C ALA A 44 20.44 -2.83 7.71
N VAL A 45 20.73 -3.28 8.93
CA VAL A 45 20.80 -4.72 9.26
C VAL A 45 19.42 -5.37 9.13
N VAL A 46 18.40 -4.84 9.81
CA VAL A 46 17.06 -5.45 9.84
C VAL A 46 16.25 -5.23 8.56
N THR A 47 16.73 -4.44 7.60
CA THR A 47 16.12 -4.33 6.27
C THR A 47 17.05 -4.80 5.16
N GLY A 48 18.18 -5.41 5.51
CA GLY A 48 19.18 -5.86 4.56
C GLY A 48 18.78 -7.20 3.90
N PRO A 49 19.48 -7.60 2.83
CA PRO A 49 19.20 -8.87 2.13
C PRO A 49 19.26 -10.10 3.04
N SER A 50 20.14 -10.09 4.05
CA SER A 50 20.32 -11.19 5.00
C SER A 50 19.30 -11.22 6.16
N SER A 51 18.32 -10.31 6.17
CA SER A 51 17.35 -10.19 7.27
C SER A 51 16.07 -11.02 7.09
N ALA A 52 15.92 -11.72 5.96
CA ALA A 52 14.69 -12.46 5.66
C ALA A 52 14.37 -13.51 6.73
N GLN A 53 15.33 -14.38 7.07
CA GLN A 53 15.13 -15.42 8.08
C GLN A 53 14.87 -14.83 9.47
N LEU A 54 15.56 -13.74 9.82
CA LEU A 54 15.35 -13.00 11.06
C LEU A 54 13.87 -12.61 11.24
N TRP A 55 13.21 -12.12 10.20
CA TRP A 55 11.81 -11.72 10.27
C TRP A 55 10.83 -12.89 10.27
N ILE A 56 11.14 -13.97 9.55
CA ILE A 56 10.35 -15.21 9.59
C ILE A 56 10.33 -15.75 11.02
N ASP A 57 11.49 -15.90 11.65
CA ASP A 57 11.62 -16.42 13.01
C ASP A 57 10.95 -15.49 14.04
N ALA A 58 11.12 -14.18 13.87
CA ALA A 58 10.47 -13.19 14.73
C ALA A 58 8.95 -13.27 14.65
N ARG A 59 8.37 -13.43 13.45
CA ARG A 59 6.91 -13.62 13.30
C ARG A 59 6.44 -14.92 13.95
N ALA A 60 7.17 -16.01 13.74
CA ALA A 60 6.82 -17.32 14.27
C ALA A 60 6.74 -17.31 15.81
N ARG A 61 7.69 -16.64 16.49
CA ARG A 61 7.69 -16.52 17.96
C ARG A 61 6.41 -15.91 18.54
N VAL A 62 5.84 -14.93 17.84
CA VAL A 62 4.62 -14.23 18.29
C VAL A 62 3.34 -14.76 17.62
N GLY A 63 3.43 -15.85 16.86
CA GLY A 63 2.30 -16.46 16.16
C GLY A 63 1.70 -15.57 15.07
N LEU A 64 2.51 -14.70 14.44
CA LEU A 64 2.05 -13.92 13.29
C LEU A 64 2.06 -14.78 12.02
N PRO A 65 1.04 -14.66 11.16
CA PRO A 65 0.98 -15.41 9.91
C PRO A 65 2.10 -14.99 8.96
N GLU A 66 2.44 -15.88 8.04
CA GLU A 66 3.36 -15.58 6.97
C GLU A 66 2.79 -14.49 6.05
N LEU A 67 3.67 -13.67 5.49
CA LEU A 67 3.25 -12.51 4.73
C LEU A 67 2.90 -12.91 3.29
N GLU A 68 1.61 -13.08 3.00
CA GLU A 68 1.13 -13.48 1.66
C GLU A 68 1.10 -12.34 0.61
N LEU A 69 1.53 -11.13 0.97
CA LEU A 69 1.19 -9.91 0.25
C LEU A 69 2.37 -8.93 0.16
N PRO A 70 2.41 -8.03 -0.86
CA PRO A 70 3.58 -7.17 -1.11
C PRO A 70 3.70 -6.10 -0.03
N MET A 71 4.39 -6.44 1.05
CA MET A 71 4.76 -5.55 2.15
C MET A 71 6.15 -5.96 2.61
N THR A 72 6.99 -5.02 3.02
CA THR A 72 8.25 -5.40 3.67
C THR A 72 7.98 -5.79 5.11
N ASP A 73 8.85 -6.61 5.71
CA ASP A 73 8.70 -7.00 7.11
C ASP A 73 8.65 -5.80 8.05
N LEU A 74 9.46 -4.79 7.75
CA LEU A 74 9.48 -3.56 8.53
C LEU A 74 8.18 -2.74 8.38
N GLN A 75 7.58 -2.71 7.19
CA GLN A 75 6.26 -2.10 6.99
C GLN A 75 5.18 -2.85 7.78
N TYR A 76 5.24 -4.18 7.80
CA TYR A 76 4.30 -5.01 8.54
C TYR A 76 4.42 -4.78 10.05
N ALA A 77 5.64 -4.77 10.57
CA ALA A 77 5.90 -4.45 11.97
C ALA A 77 5.51 -3.00 12.31
N ALA A 78 5.76 -2.04 11.42
CA ALA A 78 5.31 -0.65 11.58
C ALA A 78 3.78 -0.53 11.60
N HIS A 79 3.09 -1.37 10.83
CA HIS A 79 1.63 -1.41 10.79
C HIS A 79 1.07 -1.94 12.11
N LEU A 80 1.58 -3.07 12.61
CA LEU A 80 1.10 -3.70 13.83
C LEU A 80 1.54 -2.95 15.10
N PHE A 81 2.83 -2.70 15.24
CA PHE A 81 3.45 -2.24 16.50
C PHE A 81 3.81 -0.74 16.51
N GLY A 82 3.80 -0.10 15.35
CA GLY A 82 4.05 1.33 15.25
C GLY A 82 2.99 2.17 15.96
N ARG A 83 3.29 3.45 16.18
CA ARG A 83 2.33 4.44 16.71
C ARG A 83 2.14 5.63 15.78
N GLY A 84 3.18 5.96 15.02
CA GLY A 84 3.23 7.11 14.12
C GLY A 84 2.44 6.92 12.84
N CYS A 85 2.13 8.05 12.21
CA CYS A 85 1.61 8.07 10.85
C CYS A 85 2.72 7.66 9.89
N GLN A 86 2.44 6.77 8.94
CA GLN A 86 3.41 6.38 7.93
C GLN A 86 3.54 7.39 6.78
N PHE A 87 2.63 8.38 6.73
CA PHE A 87 2.58 9.41 5.68
C PHE A 87 3.05 10.79 6.16
N CYS A 88 3.26 10.99 7.48
CA CYS A 88 3.72 12.27 8.02
C CYS A 88 4.46 12.10 9.36
N LYS A 89 4.94 13.20 9.95
CA LYS A 89 5.76 13.17 11.19
C LYS A 89 4.95 13.02 12.49
N ARG A 90 3.62 12.85 12.43
CA ARG A 90 2.79 12.71 13.63
C ARG A 90 3.06 11.37 14.32
N LYS A 91 3.22 11.40 15.63
CA LYS A 91 3.59 10.23 16.45
C LYS A 91 2.41 9.34 16.86
N ASN A 92 1.18 9.82 16.68
CA ASN A 92 -0.04 9.11 17.06
C ASN A 92 -1.00 9.07 15.86
N ALA A 93 -1.14 7.90 15.24
CA ALA A 93 -1.97 7.66 14.06
C ALA A 93 -3.18 6.76 14.33
N GLY A 94 -3.65 6.68 15.58
CA GLY A 94 -4.81 5.85 15.93
C GLY A 94 -4.52 4.35 15.73
N LYS A 95 -5.57 3.57 15.48
CA LYS A 95 -5.47 2.13 15.21
C LYS A 95 -4.84 1.88 13.82
N PRO A 96 -4.16 0.74 13.59
CA PRO A 96 -3.74 0.34 12.25
C PRO A 96 -4.93 0.31 11.31
N GLU A 97 -4.74 0.83 10.10
CA GLU A 97 -5.78 0.76 9.08
C GLU A 97 -5.57 -0.46 8.18
N VAL A 98 -6.31 -1.52 8.45
CA VAL A 98 -6.11 -2.87 7.89
C VAL A 98 -6.13 -2.85 6.36
N TYR A 99 -6.99 -2.02 5.77
CA TYR A 99 -7.15 -1.98 4.33
C TYR A 99 -6.05 -1.22 3.60
N PHE A 100 -5.55 -0.13 4.19
CA PHE A 100 -4.37 0.57 3.66
C PHE A 100 -3.06 -0.10 4.10
N ARG A 101 -3.13 -1.05 5.03
CA ARG A 101 -1.96 -1.72 5.62
C ARG A 101 -0.94 -0.72 6.18
N ALA A 102 -1.45 0.39 6.69
CA ALA A 102 -0.65 1.47 7.21
C ALA A 102 -1.31 2.08 8.45
N ARG A 103 -0.52 2.74 9.28
CA ARG A 103 -1.05 3.62 10.33
C ARG A 103 -1.17 5.02 9.76
N ILE A 104 -2.39 5.57 9.76
CA ILE A 104 -2.71 6.82 9.09
C ILE A 104 -3.41 7.75 10.07
N CYS A 105 -2.81 8.92 10.32
CA CYS A 105 -3.50 9.92 11.13
C CYS A 105 -4.70 10.49 10.38
N SER A 106 -5.71 10.96 11.11
CA SER A 106 -6.95 11.51 10.54
C SER A 106 -6.73 12.65 9.54
N ALA A 107 -5.67 13.45 9.70
CA ALA A 107 -5.35 14.49 8.71
C ALA A 107 -4.82 13.90 7.40
N CYS A 108 -3.89 12.95 7.45
CA CYS A 108 -3.39 12.28 6.25
C CYS A 108 -4.49 11.49 5.54
N LEU A 109 -5.39 10.87 6.30
CA LEU A 109 -6.54 10.18 5.73
C LEU A 109 -7.43 11.15 4.93
N LYS A 110 -7.66 12.37 5.45
CA LYS A 110 -8.46 13.40 4.76
C LYS A 110 -7.72 14.07 3.60
N SER A 111 -6.39 14.22 3.68
CA SER A 111 -5.62 14.99 2.70
C SER A 111 -5.12 14.15 1.52
N HIS A 112 -4.91 12.85 1.71
CA HIS A 112 -4.31 12.00 0.68
C HIS A 112 -5.26 10.93 0.14
N PHE A 113 -6.47 10.82 0.68
CA PHE A 113 -7.42 9.81 0.25
C PHE A 113 -8.77 10.44 -0.07
N VAL A 114 -9.45 9.84 -1.05
CA VAL A 114 -10.76 10.28 -1.52
C VAL A 114 -11.64 9.09 -1.81
N SER A 115 -12.95 9.23 -1.61
CA SER A 115 -13.93 8.24 -2.04
C SER A 115 -14.60 8.65 -3.35
N PRO A 116 -14.23 8.06 -4.50
CA PRO A 116 -14.89 8.36 -5.79
C PRO A 116 -16.39 8.03 -5.81
N GLU A 117 -16.90 7.25 -4.85
CA GLU A 117 -18.32 6.88 -4.79
C GLU A 117 -19.19 7.99 -4.18
N THR A 118 -18.58 8.90 -3.41
CA THR A 118 -19.29 10.04 -2.81
C THR A 118 -19.31 11.26 -3.74
N ALA A 119 -20.37 12.07 -3.70
CA ALA A 119 -20.45 13.29 -4.50
C ALA A 119 -19.28 14.26 -4.22
N LYS A 120 -18.89 14.41 -2.95
CA LYS A 120 -17.73 15.22 -2.54
C LYS A 120 -16.42 14.69 -3.09
N GLY A 121 -16.25 13.37 -3.10
CA GLY A 121 -15.04 12.76 -3.63
C GLY A 121 -14.97 12.81 -5.16
N ARG A 122 -16.09 12.64 -5.88
CA ARG A 122 -16.14 12.91 -7.33
C ARG A 122 -15.73 14.33 -7.66
N ASP A 123 -16.25 15.31 -6.92
CA ASP A 123 -15.87 16.71 -7.13
C ASP A 123 -14.38 16.95 -6.85
N ALA A 124 -13.83 16.34 -5.80
CA ALA A 124 -12.41 16.43 -5.49
C ALA A 124 -11.53 15.76 -6.56
N VAL A 125 -11.91 14.57 -7.05
CA VAL A 125 -11.21 13.88 -8.14
C VAL A 125 -11.23 14.75 -9.40
N ARG A 126 -12.39 15.26 -9.82
CA ARG A 126 -12.52 16.14 -11.00
C ARG A 126 -11.67 17.41 -10.92
N LYS A 127 -11.48 17.96 -9.71
CA LYS A 127 -10.61 19.13 -9.50
C LYS A 127 -9.13 18.82 -9.72
N ILE A 128 -8.71 17.60 -9.36
CA ILE A 128 -7.31 17.16 -9.46
C ILE A 128 -7.03 16.57 -10.85
N LEU A 129 -8.01 15.88 -11.42
CA LEU A 129 -7.98 15.21 -12.72
C LEU A 129 -9.19 15.66 -13.56
N PRO A 130 -9.12 16.84 -14.20
CA PRO A 130 -10.22 17.33 -15.02
C PRO A 130 -10.46 16.49 -16.28
N ARG A 131 -9.46 15.69 -16.69
CA ARG A 131 -9.51 14.76 -17.84
C ARG A 131 -8.72 13.48 -17.53
N GLU A 132 -9.17 12.73 -16.53
CA GLU A 132 -8.57 11.42 -16.19
C GLU A 132 -8.67 10.41 -17.34
N HIS A 133 -7.67 9.56 -17.46
CA HIS A 133 -7.73 8.39 -18.31
C HIS A 133 -8.82 7.43 -17.83
N VAL A 134 -9.43 6.73 -18.78
CA VAL A 134 -10.64 5.94 -18.54
C VAL A 134 -10.47 4.82 -17.50
N GLY A 135 -9.29 4.20 -17.48
CA GLY A 135 -8.92 3.15 -16.53
C GLY A 135 -8.48 3.64 -15.15
N THR A 136 -8.29 4.94 -14.94
CA THR A 136 -7.61 5.49 -13.76
C THR A 136 -8.32 5.14 -12.45
N ILE A 137 -9.60 5.51 -12.29
CA ILE A 137 -10.38 5.23 -11.07
C ILE A 137 -10.63 3.71 -10.89
N PRO A 138 -11.03 2.94 -11.93
CA PRO A 138 -11.23 1.50 -11.80
C PRO A 138 -9.97 0.71 -11.39
N LEU A 139 -8.80 1.11 -11.88
CA LEU A 139 -7.52 0.44 -11.63
C LEU A 139 -6.86 0.89 -10.32
N ALA A 140 -7.15 2.10 -9.83
CA ALA A 140 -6.54 2.63 -8.61
C ALA A 140 -6.91 1.79 -7.39
N THR A 141 -5.97 0.99 -6.89
CA THR A 141 -6.22 -0.06 -5.87
C THR A 141 -7.11 0.43 -4.73
N SER A 142 -8.29 -0.19 -4.61
CA SER A 142 -9.26 0.11 -3.56
C SER A 142 -8.70 -0.30 -2.20
N THR A 143 -8.75 0.59 -1.22
CA THR A 143 -8.31 0.32 0.14
C THR A 143 -9.42 0.83 1.05
N ASN A 144 -10.40 -0.02 1.39
CA ASN A 144 -11.66 0.41 2.02
C ASN A 144 -11.67 0.19 3.53
N PRO A 145 -11.51 1.21 4.38
CA PRO A 145 -11.85 1.06 5.77
C PRO A 145 -13.17 1.72 6.13
N LEU A 146 -14.07 0.86 6.59
CA LEU A 146 -15.04 1.15 7.65
C LEU A 146 -16.36 1.82 7.29
N THR A 147 -16.75 1.98 6.03
CA THR A 147 -18.15 2.34 5.73
C THR A 147 -18.75 1.52 4.60
N ARG A 148 -20.02 1.12 4.79
CA ARG A 148 -20.83 0.30 3.88
C ARG A 148 -21.09 0.93 2.50
N GLU A 149 -20.38 1.99 2.09
CA GLU A 149 -20.70 2.73 0.85
C GLU A 149 -19.49 3.27 0.04
N GLY A 150 -18.22 2.88 0.26
CA GLY A 150 -17.30 2.99 -0.89
C GLY A 150 -15.79 2.78 -0.76
N ARG A 151 -15.19 2.61 -1.94
CA ARG A 151 -13.76 2.58 -2.26
C ARG A 151 -13.10 3.88 -1.80
N LEU A 152 -12.02 3.82 -1.02
CA LEU A 152 -11.06 4.92 -0.90
C LEU A 152 -9.87 4.68 -1.82
N VAL A 153 -9.34 5.77 -2.35
CA VAL A 153 -8.22 5.79 -3.28
C VAL A 153 -7.15 6.75 -2.78
N TYR A 154 -5.89 6.33 -2.83
CA TYR A 154 -4.75 7.15 -2.49
C TYR A 154 -4.39 8.09 -3.65
N LEU A 155 -4.52 9.39 -3.44
CA LEU A 155 -4.39 10.42 -4.48
C LEU A 155 -3.04 10.39 -5.23
N PRO A 156 -1.86 10.25 -4.59
CA PRO A 156 -0.60 10.18 -5.31
C PRO A 156 -0.47 8.96 -6.23
N GLN A 157 -1.02 7.81 -5.82
CA GLN A 157 -1.05 6.62 -6.69
C GLN A 157 -2.02 6.83 -7.85
N LEU A 158 -3.16 7.49 -7.62
CA LEU A 158 -4.11 7.83 -8.66
C LEU A 158 -3.48 8.72 -9.73
N LEU A 159 -2.79 9.79 -9.33
CA LEU A 159 -2.08 10.69 -10.25
C LEU A 159 -1.00 9.98 -11.06
N LYS A 160 -0.22 9.11 -10.40
CA LYS A 160 0.82 8.32 -11.06
C LYS A 160 0.20 7.38 -12.10
N LEU A 161 -0.83 6.63 -11.69
CA LEU A 161 -1.53 5.69 -12.54
C LEU A 161 -2.18 6.37 -13.74
N ASP A 162 -2.80 7.54 -13.53
CA ASP A 162 -3.40 8.32 -14.60
C ASP A 162 -2.38 8.64 -15.70
N LYS A 163 -1.21 9.13 -15.30
CA LYS A 163 -0.11 9.41 -16.20
C LYS A 163 0.37 8.16 -16.93
N GLU A 164 0.62 7.07 -16.19
CA GLU A 164 1.10 5.81 -16.78
C GLU A 164 0.10 5.25 -17.82
N LEU A 165 -1.20 5.41 -17.58
CA LEU A 165 -2.23 4.99 -18.52
C LEU A 165 -2.34 5.91 -19.72
N GLN A 166 -2.24 7.23 -19.54
CA GLN A 166 -2.18 8.17 -20.67
C GLN A 166 -0.97 7.90 -21.57
N ASP A 167 0.19 7.58 -20.97
CA ASP A 167 1.40 7.26 -21.71
C ASP A 167 1.26 5.91 -22.46
N ALA A 168 0.59 4.92 -21.86
CA ALA A 168 0.42 3.59 -22.44
C ALA A 168 -0.71 3.49 -23.48
N PHE A 169 -1.81 4.24 -23.28
CA PHE A 169 -3.03 4.20 -24.07
C PHE A 169 -3.56 5.63 -24.33
N PRO A 170 -2.83 6.45 -25.12
CA PRO A 170 -3.18 7.84 -25.36
C PRO A 170 -4.52 8.03 -26.09
N GLU A 171 -5.01 7.01 -26.79
CA GLU A 171 -6.30 7.01 -27.47
C GLU A 171 -7.48 6.95 -26.49
N ALA A 172 -7.26 6.37 -25.31
CA ALA A 172 -8.29 6.18 -24.31
C ALA A 172 -8.39 7.42 -23.40
N ASN A 173 -9.59 7.98 -23.27
CA ASN A 173 -9.79 9.26 -22.58
C ASN A 173 -11.04 9.26 -21.71
N TYR A 174 -11.15 10.27 -20.84
CA TYR A 174 -12.26 10.43 -19.89
C TYR A 174 -13.66 10.33 -20.51
N THR A 175 -13.87 10.76 -21.76
CA THR A 175 -15.22 10.73 -22.35
C THR A 175 -15.71 9.29 -22.60
N GLU A 176 -14.79 8.33 -22.66
CA GLU A 176 -15.11 6.90 -22.69
C GLU A 176 -15.50 6.36 -21.30
N CYS A 177 -15.33 7.11 -20.20
CA CYS A 177 -15.54 6.63 -18.82
C CYS A 177 -16.98 6.24 -18.53
N ILE A 178 -17.93 6.91 -19.19
CA ILE A 178 -19.36 6.58 -19.09
C ILE A 178 -19.59 5.12 -19.49
N PHE A 179 -18.75 4.57 -20.39
CA PHE A 179 -18.82 3.17 -20.83
C PHE A 179 -18.14 2.20 -19.84
N LEU A 180 -17.07 2.58 -19.14
CA LEU A 180 -16.38 1.66 -18.23
C LEU A 180 -17.10 1.44 -16.89
N ASP A 181 -17.86 2.42 -16.40
CA ASP A 181 -18.75 2.20 -15.24
C ASP A 181 -19.82 1.12 -15.56
N ALA A 182 -20.24 1.00 -16.82
CA ALA A 182 -21.11 -0.08 -17.29
C ALA A 182 -20.38 -1.43 -17.48
N ILE A 183 -19.09 -1.40 -17.85
CA ILE A 183 -18.26 -2.61 -18.04
C ILE A 183 -17.81 -3.22 -16.70
N LEU A 184 -17.65 -2.40 -15.64
CA LEU A 184 -16.97 -2.78 -14.39
C LEU A 184 -17.84 -2.69 -13.12
N GLY A 185 -19.03 -2.09 -13.19
CA GLY A 185 -19.96 -2.01 -12.07
C GLY A 185 -20.66 -3.33 -11.77
N ARG A 186 -20.67 -3.77 -10.50
CA ARG A 186 -21.54 -4.88 -10.03
C ARG A 186 -23.00 -4.48 -9.84
N ARG A 187 -23.33 -3.19 -10.00
CA ARG A 187 -24.62 -2.60 -9.56
C ARG A 187 -25.62 -2.37 -10.71
N TYR A 188 -25.19 -2.48 -11.97
CA TYR A 188 -26.04 -2.38 -13.14
C TYR A 188 -25.75 -3.57 -14.06
N ALA A 189 -26.81 -4.16 -14.60
CA ALA A 189 -26.73 -5.35 -15.43
C ALA A 189 -25.70 -5.18 -16.56
N TRP A 190 -24.75 -6.09 -16.53
CA TRP A 190 -23.60 -6.20 -17.41
C TRP A 190 -24.05 -6.33 -18.88
N ARG A 191 -23.49 -5.55 -19.80
CA ARG A 191 -23.39 -5.95 -21.21
C ARG A 191 -21.91 -6.08 -21.54
N GLU A 192 -21.50 -7.32 -21.76
CA GLU A 192 -20.20 -7.66 -22.30
C GLU A 192 -20.01 -6.86 -23.60
N VAL A 193 -18.88 -6.16 -23.74
CA VAL A 193 -18.52 -5.62 -25.06
C VAL A 193 -18.15 -6.83 -25.90
N GLU A 194 -19.09 -7.32 -26.71
CA GLU A 194 -18.91 -8.51 -27.53
C GLU A 194 -17.69 -8.38 -28.47
N ASN A 195 -17.32 -7.15 -28.85
CA ASN A 195 -16.22 -6.87 -29.77
C ASN A 195 -15.34 -5.70 -29.30
N PRO A 196 -14.22 -5.93 -28.57
CA PRO A 196 -13.30 -4.88 -28.17
C PRO A 196 -12.53 -4.33 -29.38
N THR A 197 -12.67 -3.03 -29.66
CA THR A 197 -12.10 -2.39 -30.85
C THR A 197 -10.77 -1.70 -30.57
N THR A 198 -10.64 -1.02 -29.42
CA THR A 198 -9.43 -0.26 -29.07
C THR A 198 -8.36 -1.12 -28.40
N PRO A 199 -7.07 -0.75 -28.47
CA PRO A 199 -6.00 -1.43 -27.73
C PRO A 199 -6.29 -1.52 -26.23
N PHE A 200 -6.75 -0.43 -25.62
CA PHE A 200 -7.15 -0.43 -24.21
C PHE A 200 -8.29 -1.42 -23.92
N GLN A 201 -9.36 -1.46 -24.73
CA GLN A 201 -10.47 -2.40 -24.53
C GLN A 201 -10.01 -3.87 -24.62
N LYS A 202 -9.14 -4.18 -25.60
CA LYS A 202 -8.57 -5.52 -25.76
C LYS A 202 -7.74 -5.90 -24.53
N TRP A 203 -6.87 -5.00 -24.05
CA TRP A 203 -6.08 -5.22 -22.85
C TRP A 203 -6.95 -5.44 -21.60
N VAL A 204 -8.03 -4.67 -21.43
CA VAL A 204 -8.96 -4.85 -20.31
C VAL A 204 -9.59 -6.25 -20.31
N VAL A 205 -10.05 -6.71 -21.48
CA VAL A 205 -10.74 -8.00 -21.64
C VAL A 205 -9.77 -9.18 -21.52
N GLN A 206 -8.60 -9.08 -22.14
CA GLN A 206 -7.67 -10.19 -22.30
C GLN A 206 -6.71 -10.35 -21.11
N GLU A 207 -6.26 -9.25 -20.52
CA GLU A 207 -5.21 -9.27 -19.48
C GLU A 207 -5.78 -8.91 -18.11
N TRP A 208 -6.39 -7.73 -18.00
CA TRP A 208 -6.74 -7.19 -16.69
C TRP A 208 -7.91 -7.93 -16.03
N LYS A 209 -8.99 -8.21 -16.76
CA LYS A 209 -10.19 -8.88 -16.23
C LYS A 209 -9.86 -10.29 -15.70
N PRO A 210 -9.16 -11.17 -16.43
CA PRO A 210 -8.75 -12.47 -15.90
C PRO A 210 -7.88 -12.36 -14.65
N ALA A 211 -6.88 -11.46 -14.65
CA ALA A 211 -6.01 -11.24 -13.50
C ALA A 211 -6.77 -10.73 -12.27
N ARG A 212 -7.74 -9.83 -12.47
CA ARG A 212 -8.64 -9.34 -11.43
C ARG A 212 -9.49 -10.47 -10.85
N ASP A 213 -10.13 -11.25 -11.71
CA ASP A 213 -11.05 -12.31 -11.31
C ASP A 213 -10.32 -13.44 -10.57
N ALA A 214 -9.10 -13.80 -11.01
CA ALA A 214 -8.22 -14.71 -10.29
C ALA A 214 -7.90 -14.21 -8.86
N ARG A 215 -7.60 -12.92 -8.69
CA ARG A 215 -7.36 -12.32 -7.35
C ARG A 215 -8.58 -12.38 -6.44
N PHE A 216 -9.79 -12.34 -6.99
CA PHE A 216 -11.02 -12.45 -6.21
C PHE A 216 -11.40 -13.91 -5.91
N ALA A 217 -11.07 -14.85 -6.79
CA ALA A 217 -11.31 -16.27 -6.58
C ALA A 217 -10.50 -16.83 -5.39
N VAL A 218 -9.25 -16.37 -5.21
CA VAL A 218 -8.38 -16.77 -4.08
C VAL A 218 -8.89 -16.26 -2.71
N ARG A 219 -9.82 -15.30 -2.69
CA ARG A 219 -10.38 -14.72 -1.46
C ARG A 219 -11.71 -15.35 -1.01
N ARG A 220 -12.19 -16.38 -1.70
CA ARG A 220 -13.42 -17.12 -1.36
C ARG A 220 -13.10 -18.47 -0.73
#